data_AF-A0A4Y2Q400-F1
#
_entry.id   AF-A0A4Y2Q400-F1
#
_cell.length_a   1.000
_cell.length_b   1.000
_cell.length_c   1.000
_cell.angle_alpha   90.00
_cell.angle_beta   90.00
_cell.angle_gamma   90.00
#
_symmetry.space_group_name_H-M   'P 1'
#
loop_
_entity.id
_entity.type
_entity.pdbx_description
1 polymer ?
#
loop_
_entity_poly.entity_id
_entity_poly.type
_entity_poly.pdbx_seq_one_letter_code
_entity_poly.pdbx_strand_id
1 'polypeptide(L)'
;MKIVPKKEEKEKEVGTPPAPEKTPKPKPEKRQASSPPSDTEQPEVKRTKPKIEPSFIDEVEIEKEIKITIPPALQNWLIDDWDLVTRQKKILQLPARVTVDHIIASYVKEKVSVKGLSQSMEIAIVQITNRIRDCFNGLLGNMLLYKFERPQYAEVNV
;
A
#
# COMPACT_ATOMS: atom_id res chain seq x y z
N MET A 1 26.77 32.61 44.45
CA MET A 1 27.90 32.01 45.20
C MET A 1 28.99 31.59 44.21
N LYS A 2 30.19 31.20 44.68
CA LYS A 2 31.34 30.81 43.83
C LYS A 2 31.52 29.28 43.79
N ILE A 3 32.51 28.84 43.00
CA ILE A 3 33.20 27.53 42.96
C ILE A 3 32.66 26.53 41.91
N VAL A 4 33.63 25.87 41.24
CA VAL A 4 33.48 24.96 40.08
C VAL A 4 34.36 23.68 40.34
N PRO A 5 34.86 22.88 39.37
CA PRO A 5 34.60 21.43 39.28
C PRO A 5 35.72 20.47 39.74
N LYS A 6 35.48 19.15 39.66
CA LYS A 6 36.50 18.06 39.64
C LYS A 6 35.88 16.79 38.97
N LYS A 7 36.35 16.34 37.78
CA LYS A 7 37.46 15.40 37.43
C LYS A 7 37.07 13.90 37.62
N GLU A 8 37.12 13.05 36.57
CA GLU A 8 38.20 12.07 36.17
C GLU A 8 38.15 10.75 36.97
N GLU A 9 38.55 9.54 36.51
CA GLU A 9 39.19 8.93 35.30
C GLU A 9 38.67 7.43 35.26
N LYS A 10 38.45 6.63 34.18
CA LYS A 10 39.25 6.11 33.03
C LYS A 10 39.60 4.60 33.18
N GLU A 11 39.95 3.92 32.06
CA GLU A 11 40.29 2.48 31.89
C GLU A 11 39.04 1.55 31.71
N LYS A 12 39.03 0.41 30.96
CA LYS A 12 40.04 -0.20 30.05
C LYS A 12 39.46 -1.13 28.94
N GLU A 13 40.38 -1.58 28.08
CA GLU A 13 40.53 -2.77 27.20
C GLU A 13 39.74 -4.09 27.50
N VAL A 14 39.60 -5.11 26.63
CA VAL A 14 40.00 -5.41 25.21
C VAL A 14 39.21 -6.63 24.66
N GLY A 15 39.13 -6.82 23.33
CA GLY A 15 39.27 -8.18 22.72
C GLY A 15 38.14 -8.74 21.83
N THR A 16 38.46 -8.98 20.54
CA THR A 16 37.67 -9.72 19.52
C THR A 16 38.64 -10.17 18.40
N PRO A 17 38.48 -11.31 17.68
CA PRO A 17 37.77 -12.57 17.94
C PRO A 17 38.80 -13.74 18.15
N PRO A 18 38.44 -15.05 17.99
CA PRO A 18 38.50 -15.65 16.64
C PRO A 18 37.43 -16.75 16.35
N ALA A 19 37.37 -17.17 15.08
CA ALA A 19 36.77 -18.44 14.63
C ALA A 19 37.78 -19.15 13.71
N PRO A 20 37.80 -20.50 13.68
CA PRO A 20 37.41 -21.23 12.46
C PRO A 20 36.65 -22.57 12.82
N GLU A 21 36.31 -23.54 11.96
CA GLU A 21 36.67 -23.86 10.56
C GLU A 21 35.67 -24.84 9.87
N LYS A 22 35.79 -24.98 8.53
CA LYS A 22 35.43 -26.14 7.66
C LYS A 22 33.97 -26.67 7.51
N THR A 23 33.44 -26.33 6.33
CA THR A 23 32.57 -27.09 5.41
C THR A 23 33.12 -28.49 5.01
N PRO A 24 32.39 -29.45 4.38
CA PRO A 24 31.53 -29.23 3.18
C PRO A 24 30.27 -30.11 2.95
N LYS A 25 29.59 -29.79 1.83
CA LYS A 25 28.53 -30.60 1.17
C LYS A 25 29.11 -31.33 -0.06
N PRO A 26 28.48 -32.41 -0.54
CA PRO A 26 28.45 -32.77 -1.97
C PRO A 26 27.15 -32.32 -2.67
N LYS A 27 27.12 -32.40 -4.00
CA LYS A 27 25.98 -32.08 -4.89
C LYS A 27 26.04 -33.00 -6.16
N PRO A 28 25.18 -32.82 -7.18
CA PRO A 28 24.21 -33.81 -7.66
C PRO A 28 24.69 -34.69 -8.83
N GLU A 29 23.88 -35.69 -9.21
CA GLU A 29 24.07 -36.44 -10.47
C GLU A 29 22.82 -36.42 -11.38
N LYS A 30 22.91 -36.99 -12.60
CA LYS A 30 22.09 -36.62 -13.77
C LYS A 30 21.44 -37.81 -14.47
N ARG A 31 20.24 -37.57 -15.04
CA ARG A 31 19.61 -38.29 -16.18
C ARG A 31 19.24 -39.76 -15.85
N GLN A 32 18.29 -40.42 -16.52
CA GLN A 32 17.97 -40.45 -17.96
C GLN A 32 16.46 -40.73 -18.21
N ALA A 33 16.03 -40.93 -19.47
CA ALA A 33 14.62 -41.17 -19.82
C ALA A 33 14.46 -42.18 -20.97
N SER A 34 13.43 -43.04 -20.90
CA SER A 34 12.93 -43.89 -22.00
C SER A 34 11.56 -44.54 -21.68
N SER A 35 10.78 -44.85 -22.72
CA SER A 35 9.43 -45.48 -22.75
C SER A 35 9.25 -46.18 -24.14
N PRO A 36 8.10 -46.77 -24.56
CA PRO A 36 6.82 -47.09 -23.90
C PRO A 36 6.67 -48.62 -23.62
N PRO A 37 5.94 -49.52 -24.36
CA PRO A 37 5.14 -49.46 -25.60
C PRO A 37 3.61 -49.74 -25.38
N SER A 38 2.97 -50.49 -26.30
CA SER A 38 1.59 -51.06 -26.33
C SER A 38 0.41 -50.08 -26.56
N ASP A 39 -0.26 -49.93 -27.73
CA ASP A 39 -0.58 -50.73 -28.94
C ASP A 39 -2.06 -51.19 -29.00
N THR A 40 -2.73 -50.99 -30.16
CA THR A 40 -4.08 -51.44 -30.64
C THR A 40 -4.61 -50.47 -31.74
N GLU A 41 -5.43 -50.97 -32.68
CA GLU A 41 -5.69 -50.41 -34.03
C GLU A 41 -6.93 -49.48 -34.19
N GLN A 42 -7.15 -48.98 -35.43
CA GLN A 42 -8.28 -48.12 -35.86
C GLN A 42 -9.53 -48.93 -36.29
N PRO A 43 -10.68 -48.26 -36.60
CA PRO A 43 -10.95 -47.92 -38.01
C PRO A 43 -11.62 -46.54 -38.27
N GLU A 44 -11.66 -46.12 -39.55
CA GLU A 44 -12.22 -44.84 -40.02
C GLU A 44 -13.76 -44.70 -39.90
N VAL A 45 -14.25 -43.47 -39.62
CA VAL A 45 -15.55 -42.98 -40.12
C VAL A 45 -15.43 -41.52 -40.56
N LYS A 46 -15.76 -41.23 -41.83
CA LYS A 46 -15.72 -39.88 -42.42
C LYS A 46 -16.98 -39.07 -42.07
N ARG A 47 -16.84 -37.93 -41.38
CA ARG A 47 -17.87 -36.88 -41.31
C ARG A 47 -17.27 -35.47 -41.43
N THR A 48 -18.05 -34.57 -42.00
CA THR A 48 -17.59 -33.28 -42.53
C THR A 48 -17.72 -32.16 -41.49
N LYS A 49 -16.65 -31.37 -41.35
CA LYS A 49 -16.54 -30.00 -40.75
C LYS A 49 -17.78 -29.39 -40.08
N PRO A 50 -17.58 -28.79 -38.90
CA PRO A 50 -17.85 -27.37 -38.71
C PRO A 50 -16.58 -26.54 -38.92
N LYS A 51 -16.76 -25.31 -39.39
CA LYS A 51 -15.70 -24.32 -39.53
C LYS A 51 -15.46 -23.69 -38.16
N ILE A 52 -14.24 -23.74 -37.65
CA ILE A 52 -13.85 -22.92 -36.50
C ILE A 52 -13.80 -21.48 -37.02
N GLU A 53 -14.85 -20.71 -36.75
CA GLU A 53 -14.79 -19.26 -36.83
C GLU A 53 -13.73 -18.81 -35.82
N PRO A 54 -12.81 -17.88 -36.16
CA PRO A 54 -12.02 -17.23 -35.13
C PRO A 54 -13.01 -16.46 -34.26
N SER A 55 -13.27 -16.97 -33.05
CA SER A 55 -13.98 -16.22 -32.03
C SER A 55 -13.30 -14.86 -31.93
N PHE A 56 -14.06 -13.79 -32.17
CA PHE A 56 -13.57 -12.44 -31.97
C PHE A 56 -12.95 -12.41 -30.58
N ILE A 57 -11.66 -12.09 -30.52
CA ILE A 57 -11.02 -11.84 -29.23
C ILE A 57 -11.68 -10.56 -28.77
N ASP A 58 -12.66 -10.70 -27.86
CA ASP A 58 -13.40 -9.56 -27.34
C ASP A 58 -12.38 -8.50 -26.94
N GLU A 59 -12.54 -7.31 -27.52
CA GLU A 59 -11.58 -6.22 -27.41
C GLU A 59 -11.59 -5.75 -25.96
N VAL A 60 -10.76 -6.40 -25.13
CA VAL A 60 -10.77 -6.29 -23.67
C VAL A 60 -10.72 -4.81 -23.33
N GLU A 61 -11.85 -4.27 -22.88
CA GLU A 61 -12.01 -2.83 -22.72
C GLU A 61 -10.97 -2.36 -21.72
N ILE A 62 -9.92 -1.71 -22.23
CA ILE A 62 -8.71 -1.42 -21.46
C ILE A 62 -9.14 -0.61 -20.24
N GLU A 63 -9.00 -1.22 -19.05
CA GLU A 63 -9.46 -0.65 -17.80
C GLU A 63 -8.91 0.76 -17.67
N LYS A 64 -9.80 1.75 -17.71
CA LYS A 64 -9.42 3.15 -17.92
C LYS A 64 -8.65 3.65 -16.70
N GLU A 65 -7.32 3.62 -16.76
CA GLU A 65 -6.40 3.92 -15.65
C GLU A 65 -6.70 5.31 -15.06
N ILE A 66 -7.34 5.34 -13.88
CA ILE A 66 -7.73 6.59 -13.21
C ILE A 66 -6.52 7.20 -12.53
N LYS A 67 -5.72 7.91 -13.31
CA LYS A 67 -4.48 8.55 -12.85
C LYS A 67 -4.74 9.82 -12.04
N ILE A 68 -4.78 9.68 -10.72
CA ILE A 68 -4.90 10.81 -9.78
C ILE A 68 -3.54 11.52 -9.66
N THR A 69 -3.46 12.77 -10.12
CA THR A 69 -2.26 13.61 -10.01
C THR A 69 -2.22 14.31 -8.65
N ILE A 70 -1.26 13.93 -7.79
CA ILE A 70 -1.02 14.58 -6.50
C ILE A 70 -0.12 15.82 -6.70
N PRO A 71 -0.52 17.02 -6.24
CA PRO A 71 0.32 18.23 -6.29
C PRO A 71 1.67 18.05 -5.56
N PRO A 72 2.80 18.57 -6.08
CA PRO A 72 4.14 18.36 -5.49
C PRO A 72 4.26 18.79 -4.02
N ALA A 73 3.55 19.85 -3.61
CA ALA A 73 3.52 20.27 -2.21
C ALA A 73 2.96 19.19 -1.28
N LEU A 74 1.94 18.44 -1.72
CA LEU A 74 1.37 17.32 -0.95
C LEU A 74 2.23 16.06 -1.03
N GLN A 75 3.00 15.87 -2.11
CA GLN A 75 3.97 14.77 -2.20
C GLN A 75 5.05 14.90 -1.11
N ASN A 76 5.55 16.12 -0.85
CA ASN A 76 6.50 16.37 0.24
C ASN A 76 5.88 16.05 1.60
N TRP A 77 4.66 16.52 1.88
CA TRP A 77 3.96 16.20 3.14
C TRP A 77 3.77 14.69 3.35
N LEU A 78 3.50 13.92 2.28
CA LEU A 78 3.38 12.45 2.37
C LEU A 78 4.73 11.75 2.63
N ILE A 79 5.84 12.31 2.14
CA ILE A 79 7.20 11.80 2.42
C ILE A 79 7.58 12.07 3.88
N ASP A 80 7.29 13.28 4.38
CA ASP A 80 7.53 13.66 5.77
C ASP A 80 6.65 12.85 6.75
N ASP A 81 5.36 12.68 6.45
CA ASP A 81 4.44 11.88 7.26
C ASP A 81 4.84 10.40 7.34
N TRP A 82 5.16 9.79 6.18
CA TRP A 82 5.72 8.45 6.11
C TRP A 82 6.97 8.30 7.00
N ASP A 83 7.83 9.31 7.05
CA ASP A 83 9.02 9.27 7.91
C ASP A 83 8.67 9.40 9.40
N LEU A 84 7.79 10.35 9.74
CA LEU A 84 7.34 10.61 11.10
C LEU A 84 6.73 9.35 11.73
N VAL A 85 5.86 8.66 10.99
CA VAL A 85 5.20 7.43 11.47
C VAL A 85 6.14 6.22 11.39
N THR A 86 6.78 5.97 10.25
CA THR A 86 7.49 4.69 10.04
C THR A 86 8.90 4.67 10.63
N ARG A 87 9.66 5.77 10.56
CA ARG A 87 11.03 5.86 11.11
C ARG A 87 11.05 6.48 12.50
N GLN A 88 10.37 7.60 12.71
CA GLN A 88 10.43 8.36 13.98
C GLN A 88 9.42 7.91 15.04
N LYS A 89 8.50 6.99 14.70
CA LYS A 89 7.48 6.40 15.60
C LYS A 89 6.55 7.43 16.26
N LYS A 90 6.32 8.56 15.59
CA LYS A 90 5.35 9.57 15.99
C LYS A 90 3.99 9.20 15.44
N ILE A 91 2.97 9.15 16.29
CA ILE A 91 1.57 8.92 15.92
C ILE A 91 0.74 10.16 16.26
N LEU A 92 -0.33 10.40 15.51
CA LEU A 92 -1.24 11.50 15.76
C LEU A 92 -1.89 11.34 17.14
N GLN A 93 -2.02 12.44 17.89
CA GLN A 93 -2.74 12.42 19.17
C GLN A 93 -4.25 12.44 18.90
N LEU A 94 -4.97 11.46 19.45
CA LEU A 94 -6.42 11.35 19.34
C LEU A 94 -7.11 11.75 20.66
N PRO A 95 -8.29 12.39 20.64
CA PRO A 95 -9.03 12.83 19.46
C PRO A 95 -8.30 13.95 18.69
N ALA A 96 -8.34 13.88 17.36
CA ALA A 96 -7.62 14.81 16.50
C ALA A 96 -8.18 16.24 16.62
N ARG A 97 -7.29 17.24 16.76
CA ARG A 97 -7.65 18.67 16.88
C ARG A 97 -8.44 19.20 15.68
N VAL A 98 -8.23 18.60 14.51
CA VAL A 98 -8.95 18.88 13.26
C VAL A 98 -9.33 17.52 12.69
N THR A 99 -10.63 17.25 12.56
CA THR A 99 -11.16 15.99 12.02
C THR A 99 -11.36 16.07 10.50
N VAL A 100 -11.48 14.91 9.85
CA VAL A 100 -11.83 14.84 8.41
C VAL A 100 -13.16 15.55 8.13
N ASP A 101 -14.15 15.45 9.02
CA ASP A 101 -15.39 16.22 8.95
C ASP A 101 -15.18 17.73 8.96
N HIS A 102 -14.28 18.24 9.81
CA HIS A 102 -13.98 19.66 9.87
C HIS A 102 -13.30 20.15 8.58
N ILE A 103 -12.40 19.34 8.00
CA ILE A 103 -11.73 19.64 6.72
C ILE A 103 -12.77 19.66 5.58
N ILE A 104 -13.62 18.64 5.51
CA ILE A 104 -14.68 18.52 4.50
C ILE A 104 -15.68 19.68 4.61
N ALA A 105 -16.18 19.98 5.82
CA ALA A 105 -17.11 21.08 6.04
C ALA A 105 -16.48 22.44 5.68
N SER A 106 -15.19 22.64 5.97
CA SER A 106 -14.46 23.85 5.60
C SER A 106 -14.33 24.00 4.08
N TYR A 107 -14.01 22.91 3.38
CA TYR A 107 -13.93 22.89 1.91
C TYR A 107 -15.29 23.17 1.25
N VAL A 108 -16.37 22.52 1.71
CA VAL A 108 -17.73 22.77 1.20
C VAL A 108 -18.10 24.24 1.42
N LYS A 109 -17.89 24.77 2.62
CA LYS A 109 -18.15 26.18 2.94
C LYS A 109 -17.37 27.14 2.04
N GLU A 110 -16.09 26.87 1.77
CA GLU A 110 -15.27 27.67 0.86
C GLU A 110 -15.85 27.68 -0.56
N LYS A 111 -16.17 26.51 -1.12
CA LYS A 111 -16.65 26.40 -2.51
C LYS A 111 -18.08 26.93 -2.70
N VAL A 112 -18.97 26.71 -1.74
CA VAL A 112 -20.35 27.23 -1.79
C VAL A 112 -20.41 28.75 -1.54
N SER A 113 -19.44 29.32 -0.81
CA SER A 113 -19.33 30.78 -0.63
C SER A 113 -18.85 31.53 -1.89
N VAL A 114 -18.55 30.85 -3.01
CA VAL A 114 -18.17 31.48 -4.28
C VAL A 114 -19.41 32.07 -4.95
N LYS A 115 -19.44 33.40 -5.10
CA LYS A 115 -20.54 34.11 -5.76
C LYS A 115 -20.73 33.62 -7.20
N GLY A 116 -21.97 33.28 -7.55
CA GLY A 116 -22.33 32.80 -8.90
C GLY A 116 -22.26 31.29 -9.10
N LEU A 117 -22.04 30.49 -8.04
CA LEU A 117 -22.16 29.04 -8.11
C LEU A 117 -23.61 28.62 -8.46
N SER A 118 -23.76 27.65 -9.37
CA SER A 118 -25.07 27.03 -9.65
C SER A 118 -25.48 26.08 -8.53
N GLN A 119 -26.77 26.05 -8.19
CA GLN A 119 -27.37 25.09 -7.26
C GLN A 119 -27.06 23.62 -7.65
N SER A 120 -26.98 23.31 -8.95
CA SER A 120 -26.60 21.98 -9.43
C SER A 120 -25.14 21.61 -9.08
N MET A 121 -24.25 22.60 -9.07
CA MET A 121 -22.83 22.43 -8.72
C MET A 121 -22.65 22.35 -7.19
N GLU A 122 -23.42 23.12 -6.42
CA GLU A 122 -23.49 22.99 -4.96
C GLU A 122 -23.90 21.57 -4.54
N ILE A 123 -24.99 21.05 -5.10
CA ILE A 123 -25.46 19.68 -4.83
C ILE A 123 -24.38 18.65 -5.21
N ALA A 124 -23.71 18.82 -6.35
CA ALA A 124 -22.63 17.93 -6.78
C ALA A 124 -21.43 17.95 -5.82
N ILE A 125 -21.01 19.13 -5.34
CA ILE A 125 -19.93 19.28 -4.36
C ILE A 125 -20.29 18.58 -3.04
N VAL A 126 -21.51 18.76 -2.53
CA VAL A 126 -21.98 18.09 -1.30
C VAL A 126 -22.03 16.57 -1.49
N GLN A 127 -22.52 16.07 -2.62
CA GLN A 127 -22.53 14.62 -2.90
C GLN A 127 -21.12 14.01 -3.02
N ILE A 128 -20.21 14.68 -3.72
CA ILE A 128 -18.82 14.22 -3.89
C ILE A 128 -18.09 14.20 -2.54
N THR A 129 -18.22 15.27 -1.75
CA THR A 129 -17.56 15.36 -0.44
C THR A 129 -18.13 14.39 0.59
N ASN A 130 -19.43 14.09 0.57
CA ASN A 130 -20.00 12.99 1.34
C ASN A 130 -19.40 11.64 0.93
N ARG A 131 -19.34 11.33 -0.37
CA ARG A 131 -18.67 10.10 -0.86
C ARG A 131 -17.20 10.00 -0.44
N ILE A 132 -16.49 11.13 -0.33
CA ILE A 132 -15.10 11.16 0.18
C ILE A 132 -15.05 10.79 1.67
N ARG A 133 -15.96 11.29 2.50
CA ARG A 133 -16.10 10.85 3.91
C ARG A 133 -16.37 9.35 4.00
N ASP A 134 -17.35 8.86 3.25
CA ASP A 134 -17.79 7.47 3.32
C ASP A 134 -16.67 6.52 2.84
N CYS A 135 -15.95 6.91 1.80
CA CYS A 135 -14.75 6.24 1.29
C CYS A 135 -13.62 6.23 2.33
N PHE A 136 -13.34 7.36 2.98
CA PHE A 136 -12.35 7.43 4.06
C PHE A 136 -12.72 6.47 5.20
N ASN A 137 -13.96 6.51 5.69
CA ASN A 137 -14.44 5.65 6.78
C ASN A 137 -14.35 4.15 6.42
N GLY A 138 -14.70 3.76 5.19
CA GLY A 138 -14.62 2.37 4.74
C GLY A 138 -13.19 1.86 4.49
N LEU A 139 -12.24 2.76 4.19
CA LEU A 139 -10.85 2.40 3.88
C LEU A 139 -9.87 2.61 5.02
N LEU A 140 -10.20 3.41 6.06
CA LEU A 140 -9.28 3.79 7.14
C LEU A 140 -8.61 2.58 7.81
N GLY A 141 -9.40 1.73 8.46
CA GLY A 141 -8.92 0.54 9.18
C GLY A 141 -8.23 -0.51 8.29
N ASN A 142 -8.42 -0.44 6.97
CA ASN A 142 -7.94 -1.42 6.01
C ASN A 142 -6.64 -0.96 5.32
N MET A 143 -6.68 0.18 4.64
CA MET A 143 -5.69 0.62 3.66
C MET A 143 -4.93 1.89 4.04
N LEU A 144 -5.54 2.81 4.80
CA LEU A 144 -4.96 4.15 5.03
C LEU A 144 -3.99 4.23 6.22
N LEU A 145 -4.02 3.25 7.14
CA LEU A 145 -3.16 3.24 8.34
C LEU A 145 -1.87 2.44 8.15
N TYR A 146 -0.73 3.02 8.53
CA TYR A 146 0.55 2.32 8.65
C TYR A 146 0.51 1.27 9.77
N LYS A 147 1.42 0.29 9.70
CA LYS A 147 1.51 -0.82 10.68
C LYS A 147 1.65 -0.38 12.13
N PHE A 148 2.21 0.81 12.39
CA PHE A 148 2.44 1.33 13.74
C PHE A 148 1.22 2.03 14.35
N GLU A 149 0.22 2.41 13.54
CA GLU A 149 -1.01 3.08 13.97
C GLU A 149 -2.15 2.09 14.25
N ARG A 150 -2.03 0.84 13.76
CA ARG A 150 -3.03 -0.22 13.96
C ARG A 150 -3.39 -0.48 15.43
N PRO A 151 -2.47 -0.42 16.42
CA PRO A 151 -2.84 -0.55 17.84
C PRO A 151 -3.73 0.60 18.31
N GLN A 152 -3.37 1.85 18.00
CA GLN A 152 -4.14 3.04 18.35
C GLN A 152 -5.54 3.01 17.73
N TYR A 153 -5.67 2.54 16.49
CA TYR A 153 -6.97 2.37 15.85
C TYR A 153 -7.84 1.31 16.55
N ALA A 154 -7.23 0.21 17.03
CA ALA A 154 -7.95 -0.80 17.79
C ALA A 154 -8.40 -0.28 19.17
N GLU A 155 -7.58 0.51 19.87
CA GLU A 155 -7.92 1.13 21.16
C GLU A 155 -9.10 2.11 21.09
N VAL A 156 -9.29 2.78 19.95
CA VAL A 156 -10.36 3.78 19.73
C VAL A 156 -11.68 3.15 19.23
N ASN A 157 -11.66 1.88 18.82
CA ASN A 157 -12.76 1.25 18.08
C ASN A 157 -13.31 -0.01 18.78
N VAL A 158 -13.38 0.05 20.12
CA VAL A 158 -13.98 -0.92 21.05
C VAL A 158 -15.06 -0.21 21.88
#